data_AF-A0A9P7KMS4-F1
#
_entry.id   AF-A0A9P7KMS4-F1
#
_cell.length_a   1.000
_cell.length_b   1.000
_cell.length_c   1.000
_cell.angle_alpha   90.00
_cell.angle_beta   90.00
_cell.angle_gamma   90.00
#
_symmetry.space_group_name_H-M   'P 1'
#
loop_
_entity.id
_entity.type
_entity.pdbx_description
1 polymer ?
#
loop_
_entity_poly.entity_id
_entity_poly.type
_entity_poly.pdbx_seq_one_letter_code
_entity_poly.pdbx_strand_id
1 'polypeptide(L)'
;MKGPPIRLPAALEDEPRQIIQTAFTFAQQGKAPAIDVERCLRIMSPTRFLNALWSELVVSASVGEMESCRRIATFVLAMPRSPITPPLLPIFLHLVVPSLIFAIDQQQPLPDQTIKVELLVTVVSSALTAALHLEIGIHLVTGEHRFALGQPSSAMARKFAADLRARQDNTSRAILQRMASSQSFAANFPVFMTELG
;
A
#
# COMPACT_ATOMS: atom_id res chain seq x y z
N MET A 1 1.43 25.92 31.42
CA MET A 1 2.44 26.30 30.41
C MET A 1 2.79 25.04 29.61
N LYS A 2 2.40 24.96 28.33
CA LYS A 2 2.84 23.88 27.42
C LYS A 2 4.28 24.19 27.03
N GLY A 3 5.22 23.31 27.35
CA GLY A 3 6.62 23.44 26.93
C GLY A 3 6.72 23.50 25.40
N PRO A 4 7.80 24.10 24.87
CA PRO A 4 8.00 24.18 23.42
C PRO A 4 8.05 22.77 22.83
N PRO A 5 7.51 22.57 21.61
CA PRO A 5 7.60 21.27 20.96
C PRO A 5 9.08 20.92 20.77
N ILE A 6 9.50 19.79 21.34
CA ILE A 6 10.83 19.23 21.15
C ILE A 6 10.99 18.98 19.65
N ARG A 7 11.73 19.84 18.95
CA ARG A 7 12.11 19.61 17.56
C ARG A 7 13.17 18.51 17.56
N LEU A 8 12.85 17.39 16.93
CA LEU A 8 13.84 16.35 16.67
C LEU A 8 14.94 16.94 15.76
N PRO A 9 16.21 16.54 15.95
CA PRO A 9 17.29 16.90 15.02
C PRO A 9 16.91 16.52 13.58
N ALA A 10 17.17 17.39 12.60
CA ALA A 10 16.80 17.18 11.20
C ALA A 10 17.28 15.81 10.63
N ALA A 11 18.45 15.35 11.08
CA ALA A 11 19.01 14.05 10.70
C ALA A 11 18.15 12.84 11.13
N LEU A 12 17.37 12.95 12.21
CA LEU A 12 16.44 11.90 12.66
C LEU A 12 15.17 11.89 11.82
N GLU A 13 14.72 13.03 11.29
CA GLU A 13 13.51 13.09 10.45
C GLU A 13 13.69 12.40 9.08
N ASP A 14 14.93 12.32 8.59
CA ASP A 14 15.29 11.66 7.32
C ASP A 14 15.55 10.16 7.46
N GLU A 15 15.73 9.67 8.68
CA GLU A 15 16.07 8.26 8.95
C GLU A 15 15.07 7.27 8.32
N PRO A 16 13.73 7.44 8.43
CA PRO A 16 12.80 6.51 7.80
C PRO A 16 12.93 6.47 6.26
N ARG A 17 13.29 7.60 5.62
CA ARG A 17 13.50 7.65 4.17
C ARG A 17 14.75 6.86 3.78
N GLN A 18 15.83 7.01 4.55
CA GLN A 18 17.07 6.26 4.33
C GLN A 18 16.86 4.75 4.52
N ILE A 19 16.08 4.35 5.53
CA ILE A 19 15.72 2.93 5.74
C ILE A 19 14.97 2.38 4.54
N ILE A 20 13.97 3.11 4.03
CA ILE A 20 13.20 2.71 2.84
C ILE A 20 14.15 2.58 1.64
N GLN A 21 14.94 3.60 1.32
CA GLN A 21 15.90 3.60 0.20
C GLN A 21 16.90 2.44 0.28
N THR A 22 17.42 2.18 1.48
CA THR A 22 18.37 1.08 1.72
C THR A 22 17.72 -0.27 1.44
N ALA A 23 16.46 -0.45 1.84
CA ALA A 23 15.73 -1.69 1.57
C ALA A 23 15.54 -1.94 0.06
N PHE A 24 15.20 -0.91 -0.72
CA PHE A 24 15.11 -1.04 -2.18
C PHE A 24 16.47 -1.29 -2.83
N THR A 25 17.52 -0.63 -2.36
CA THR A 25 18.90 -0.88 -2.80
C THR A 25 19.31 -2.33 -2.53
N PHE A 26 18.94 -2.89 -1.38
CA PHE A 26 19.24 -4.28 -1.06
C PHE A 26 18.45 -5.24 -1.95
N ALA A 27 17.17 -4.98 -2.20
CA ALA A 27 16.37 -5.79 -3.10
C ALA A 27 16.95 -5.83 -4.52
N GLN A 28 17.39 -4.69 -5.06
CA GLN A 28 18.07 -4.58 -6.36
C GLN A 28 19.37 -5.39 -6.43
N GLN A 29 20.09 -5.48 -5.30
CA GLN A 29 21.31 -6.28 -5.19
C GLN A 29 21.04 -7.77 -4.93
N GLY A 30 19.78 -8.21 -4.98
CA GLY A 30 19.40 -9.59 -4.63
C GLY A 30 19.57 -9.94 -3.15
N LYS A 31 19.72 -8.93 -2.28
CA LYS A 31 19.83 -9.09 -0.83
C LYS A 31 18.46 -9.00 -0.18
N ALA A 32 18.33 -9.54 1.03
CA ALA A 32 17.09 -9.47 1.80
C ALA A 32 16.82 -8.00 2.23
N PRO A 33 15.71 -7.38 1.79
CA PRO A 33 15.33 -6.06 2.25
C PRO A 33 14.84 -6.14 3.70
N ALA A 34 15.21 -5.16 4.52
CA ALA A 34 14.77 -5.04 5.90
C ALA A 34 14.21 -3.65 6.15
N ILE A 35 12.95 -3.58 6.61
CA ILE A 35 12.29 -2.33 6.99
C ILE A 35 11.68 -2.51 8.37
N ASP A 36 12.27 -1.83 9.36
CA ASP A 36 11.67 -1.68 10.69
C ASP A 36 10.60 -0.59 10.64
N VAL A 37 9.39 -1.00 10.27
CA VAL A 37 8.24 -0.10 10.14
C VAL A 37 7.85 0.50 11.50
N GLU A 38 7.99 -0.23 12.61
CA GLU A 38 7.63 0.31 13.92
C GLU A 38 8.55 1.46 14.32
N ARG A 39 9.86 1.30 14.11
CA ARG A 39 10.84 2.37 14.30
C ARG A 39 10.54 3.56 13.39
N CYS A 40 10.23 3.32 12.12
CA CYS A 40 9.86 4.39 11.18
C CYS A 40 8.62 5.17 11.66
N LEU A 41 7.60 4.46 12.17
CA LEU A 41 6.35 5.07 12.62
C LEU A 41 6.43 5.80 13.97
N ARG A 42 7.48 5.53 14.77
CA ARG A 42 7.81 6.34 15.96
C ARG A 42 8.37 7.71 15.59
N ILE A 43 9.00 7.82 14.43
CA ILE A 43 9.67 9.04 13.94
C ILE A 43 8.73 9.82 13.00
N MET A 44 7.96 9.11 12.17
CA MET A 44 7.17 9.69 11.09
C MET A 44 5.71 9.21 11.17
N SER A 45 4.74 10.09 10.91
CA SER A 45 3.33 9.68 10.89
C SER A 45 3.05 8.62 9.81
N PRO A 46 2.06 7.73 10.00
CA PRO A 46 1.73 6.68 9.03
C PRO A 46 1.54 7.19 7.59
N THR A 47 0.80 8.27 7.41
CA THR A 47 0.56 8.85 6.08
C THR A 47 1.84 9.39 5.45
N ARG A 48 2.70 10.06 6.23
CA ARG A 48 4.00 10.56 5.72
C ARG A 48 4.92 9.40 5.33
N PHE A 49 4.94 8.33 6.14
CA PHE A 49 5.71 7.12 5.87
C PHE A 49 5.23 6.44 4.58
N LEU A 50 3.92 6.26 4.42
CA LEU A 50 3.33 5.66 3.22
C LEU A 50 3.59 6.50 1.95
N ASN A 51 3.59 7.83 2.04
CA ASN A 51 3.97 8.69 0.93
C ASN A 51 5.47 8.59 0.58
N ALA A 52 6.33 8.48 1.59
CA ALA A 52 7.76 8.23 1.37
C ALA A 52 8.00 6.87 0.72
N LEU A 53 7.32 5.82 1.20
CA LEU A 53 7.35 4.49 0.60
C LEU A 53 6.87 4.51 -0.85
N TRP A 54 5.74 5.17 -1.13
CA TRP A 54 5.21 5.32 -2.49
C TRP A 54 6.20 6.01 -3.43
N SER A 55 6.87 7.06 -2.95
CA SER A 55 7.88 7.76 -3.75
C SER A 55 9.01 6.82 -4.18
N GLU A 56 9.50 5.99 -3.25
CA GLU A 56 10.56 5.02 -3.56
C GLU A 56 10.07 3.87 -4.46
N LEU A 57 8.83 3.41 -4.25
CA LEU A 57 8.19 2.42 -5.11
C LEU A 57 8.10 2.91 -6.56
N VAL A 58 7.74 4.18 -6.78
CA VAL A 58 7.69 4.77 -8.12
C VAL A 58 9.07 4.80 -8.76
N VAL A 59 10.10 5.28 -8.03
CA VAL A 59 11.48 5.32 -8.53
C VAL A 59 11.96 3.93 -8.94
N SER A 60 11.73 2.93 -8.09
CA SER A 60 12.13 1.55 -8.33
C SER A 60 11.34 0.92 -9.49
N ALA A 61 10.02 1.14 -9.57
CA ALA A 61 9.21 0.64 -10.68
C ALA A 61 9.64 1.23 -12.03
N SER A 62 10.02 2.51 -12.07
CA SER A 62 10.51 3.18 -13.28
C SER A 62 11.81 2.60 -13.84
N VAL A 63 12.61 1.89 -13.02
CA VAL A 63 13.81 1.17 -13.47
C VAL A 63 13.57 -0.34 -13.69
N GLY A 64 12.31 -0.78 -13.65
CA GLY A 64 11.92 -2.17 -13.95
C GLY A 64 11.77 -3.08 -12.72
N GLU A 65 11.93 -2.57 -11.50
CA GLU A 65 11.91 -3.36 -10.25
C GLU A 65 10.49 -3.60 -9.70
N MET A 66 9.52 -3.91 -10.57
CA MET A 66 8.11 -4.04 -10.22
C MET A 66 7.87 -5.17 -9.19
N GLU A 67 8.58 -6.29 -9.32
CA GLU A 67 8.45 -7.43 -8.41
C GLU A 67 8.99 -7.11 -7.00
N SER A 68 10.13 -6.42 -6.93
CA SER A 68 10.71 -5.93 -5.68
C SER A 68 9.75 -4.94 -4.99
N CYS A 69 9.16 -4.02 -5.77
CA CYS A 69 8.12 -3.11 -5.30
C CYS A 69 6.91 -3.85 -4.72
N ARG A 70 6.40 -4.84 -5.45
CA ARG A 70 5.27 -5.67 -5.02
C ARG A 70 5.55 -6.35 -3.68
N ARG A 71 6.71 -7.01 -3.53
CA ARG A 71 7.08 -7.74 -2.31
C ARG A 71 7.22 -6.82 -1.10
N ILE A 72 7.97 -5.73 -1.25
CA ILE A 72 8.21 -4.77 -0.16
C ILE A 72 6.89 -4.12 0.26
N ALA A 73 6.10 -3.61 -0.69
CA ALA A 73 4.82 -2.97 -0.38
C ALA A 73 3.84 -3.95 0.29
N THR A 74 3.75 -5.18 -0.20
CA THR A 74 2.88 -6.22 0.38
C THR A 74 3.29 -6.50 1.83
N PHE A 75 4.59 -6.68 2.10
CA PHE A 75 5.09 -6.87 3.46
C PHE A 75 4.75 -5.68 4.37
N VAL A 76 5.02 -4.45 3.90
CA VAL A 76 4.79 -3.25 4.71
C VAL A 76 3.31 -3.08 5.06
N LEU A 77 2.42 -3.27 4.07
CA LEU A 77 1.00 -2.98 4.20
C LEU A 77 0.21 -4.09 4.90
N ALA A 78 0.53 -5.37 4.64
CA ALA A 78 -0.31 -6.50 5.07
C ALA A 78 0.20 -7.21 6.33
N MET A 79 1.44 -7.01 6.76
CA MET A 79 1.96 -7.72 7.94
C MET A 79 1.26 -7.28 9.23
N PRO A 80 0.89 -8.23 10.12
CA PRO A 80 0.46 -7.91 11.47
C PRO A 80 1.51 -7.06 12.18
N ARG A 81 1.05 -6.10 12.97
CA ARG A 81 1.91 -5.21 13.76
C ARG A 81 1.60 -5.33 15.24
N SER A 82 2.48 -4.77 16.07
CA SER A 82 2.18 -4.62 17.50
C SER A 82 0.87 -3.84 17.72
N PRO A 83 0.15 -4.08 18.82
CA PRO A 83 -1.11 -3.40 19.13
C PRO A 83 -1.01 -1.87 19.20
N ILE A 84 0.19 -1.33 19.41
CA ILE A 84 0.48 0.11 19.48
C ILE A 84 0.68 0.74 18.10
N THR A 85 0.88 -0.07 17.06
CA THR A 85 1.17 0.37 15.70
C THR A 85 -0.08 0.17 14.83
N PRO A 86 -0.62 1.22 14.20
CA PRO A 86 -1.84 1.08 13.42
C PRO A 86 -1.61 0.24 12.16
N PRO A 87 -2.64 -0.50 11.68
CA PRO A 87 -2.54 -1.24 10.43
C PRO A 87 -2.42 -0.27 9.25
N LEU A 88 -1.45 -0.51 8.37
CA LEU A 88 -1.11 0.42 7.29
C LEU A 88 -1.97 0.25 6.04
N LEU A 89 -2.43 -0.96 5.72
CA LEU A 89 -3.27 -1.18 4.53
C LEU A 89 -4.58 -0.35 4.54
N PRO A 90 -5.39 -0.31 5.62
CA PRO A 90 -6.57 0.55 5.66
C PRO A 90 -6.25 2.03 5.46
N ILE A 91 -5.14 2.51 6.06
CA ILE A 91 -4.68 3.90 5.94
C ILE A 91 -4.29 4.19 4.50
N PHE A 92 -3.54 3.28 3.88
CA PHE A 92 -3.12 3.41 2.49
C PHE A 92 -4.34 3.51 1.57
N LEU A 93 -5.27 2.56 1.64
CA LEU A 93 -6.46 2.52 0.77
C LEU A 93 -7.37 3.74 0.92
N HIS A 94 -7.60 4.20 2.15
CA HIS A 94 -8.61 5.24 2.41
C HIS A 94 -8.07 6.66 2.44
N LEU A 95 -6.78 6.86 2.70
CA LEU A 95 -6.20 8.20 2.82
C LEU A 95 -5.15 8.47 1.74
N VAL A 96 -4.29 7.50 1.44
CA VAL A 96 -3.16 7.72 0.53
C VAL A 96 -3.59 7.54 -0.93
N VAL A 97 -4.21 6.40 -1.27
CA VAL A 97 -4.63 6.10 -2.65
C VAL A 97 -5.52 7.21 -3.25
N PRO A 98 -6.53 7.75 -2.54
CA PRO A 98 -7.30 8.91 -2.99
C PRO A 98 -6.46 10.09 -3.49
N SER A 99 -5.41 10.44 -2.75
CA SER A 99 -4.50 11.53 -3.09
C SER A 99 -3.54 11.15 -4.22
N LEU A 100 -3.12 9.88 -4.28
CA LEU A 100 -2.28 9.38 -5.38
C LEU A 100 -3.02 9.41 -6.71
N ILE A 101 -4.28 8.97 -6.74
CA ILE A 101 -5.12 9.03 -7.93
C ILE A 101 -5.23 10.47 -8.43
N PHE A 102 -5.54 11.41 -7.54
CA PHE A 102 -5.60 12.82 -7.88
C PHE A 102 -4.26 13.32 -8.46
N ALA A 103 -3.12 12.95 -7.87
CA ALA A 103 -1.81 13.35 -8.38
C ALA A 103 -1.46 12.70 -9.73
N ILE A 104 -1.88 11.45 -9.96
CA ILE A 104 -1.67 10.72 -11.22
C ILE A 104 -2.50 11.35 -12.34
N ASP A 105 -3.75 11.75 -12.07
CA ASP A 105 -4.61 12.40 -13.07
C ASP A 105 -4.07 13.76 -13.55
N GLN A 106 -3.30 14.45 -12.70
CA GLN A 106 -2.69 15.74 -13.03
C GLN A 106 -1.35 15.61 -13.77
N GLN A 107 -0.84 14.40 -13.98
CA GLN A 107 0.48 14.19 -14.59
C GLN A 107 0.43 14.05 -16.10
N GLN A 108 1.30 14.81 -16.76
CA GLN A 108 1.74 14.60 -18.14
C GLN A 108 3.27 14.47 -18.10
N PRO A 109 3.90 13.52 -18.82
CA PRO A 109 3.39 12.71 -19.93
C PRO A 109 2.77 11.34 -19.56
N LEU A 110 1.99 10.77 -20.49
CA LEU A 110 1.22 9.50 -20.34
C LEU A 110 2.02 8.23 -19.93
N PRO A 111 3.30 8.02 -20.33
CA PRO A 111 4.04 6.81 -19.96
C PRO A 111 4.23 6.65 -18.45
N ASP A 112 4.57 7.74 -17.76
CA ASP A 112 4.76 7.75 -16.30
C ASP A 112 3.45 7.49 -15.55
N GLN A 113 2.34 7.99 -16.11
CA GLN A 113 1.01 7.73 -15.59
C GLN A 113 0.69 6.23 -15.63
N THR A 114 1.00 5.57 -16.75
CA THR A 114 0.73 4.14 -16.93
C THR A 114 1.48 3.28 -15.92
N ILE A 115 2.77 3.56 -15.70
CA ILE A 115 3.60 2.84 -14.72
C ILE A 115 3.03 3.02 -13.31
N LYS A 116 2.61 4.24 -12.93
CA LYS A 116 2.04 4.51 -11.60
C LYS A 116 0.71 3.80 -11.38
N VAL A 117 -0.15 3.76 -12.40
CA VAL A 117 -1.41 3.01 -12.34
C VAL A 117 -1.15 1.51 -12.19
N GLU A 118 -0.23 0.96 -12.98
CA GLU A 118 0.15 -0.45 -12.91
C GLU A 118 0.76 -0.82 -11.53
N LEU A 119 1.65 0.02 -11.02
CA LEU A 119 2.23 -0.13 -9.69
C LEU A 119 1.14 -0.10 -8.61
N LEU A 120 0.20 0.84 -8.69
CA LEU A 120 -0.88 0.97 -7.72
C LEU A 120 -1.79 -0.26 -7.72
N VAL A 121 -2.16 -0.77 -8.91
CA VAL A 121 -2.93 -2.01 -9.05
C VAL A 121 -2.16 -3.18 -8.46
N THR A 122 -0.86 -3.31 -8.77
CA THR A 122 0.02 -4.36 -8.26
C THR A 122 0.10 -4.35 -6.74
N VAL A 123 0.31 -3.18 -6.15
CA VAL A 123 0.42 -3.00 -4.69
C VAL A 123 -0.89 -3.32 -4.00
N VAL A 124 -2.00 -2.73 -4.47
CA VAL A 124 -3.30 -2.91 -3.80
C VAL A 124 -3.79 -4.34 -3.92
N SER A 125 -3.73 -4.95 -5.12
CA SER A 125 -4.16 -6.33 -5.32
C SER A 125 -3.34 -7.30 -4.46
N SER A 126 -2.01 -7.17 -4.47
CA SER A 126 -1.13 -8.05 -3.69
C SER A 126 -1.33 -7.89 -2.19
N ALA A 127 -1.50 -6.66 -1.70
CA ALA A 127 -1.71 -6.41 -0.27
C ALA A 127 -3.08 -6.91 0.22
N LEU A 128 -4.15 -6.74 -0.57
CA LEU A 128 -5.47 -7.29 -0.24
C LEU A 128 -5.47 -8.82 -0.27
N THR A 129 -4.84 -9.45 -1.27
CA THR A 129 -4.71 -10.91 -1.32
C THR A 129 -3.88 -11.44 -0.15
N ALA A 130 -2.79 -10.78 0.21
CA ALA A 130 -2.00 -11.14 1.38
C ALA A 130 -2.81 -11.01 2.68
N ALA A 131 -3.60 -9.94 2.83
CA ALA A 131 -4.50 -9.76 3.96
C ALA A 131 -5.54 -10.89 4.06
N LEU A 132 -6.14 -11.29 2.95
CA LEU A 132 -7.09 -12.41 2.91
C LEU A 132 -6.43 -13.73 3.33
N HIS A 133 -5.26 -14.06 2.77
CA HIS A 133 -4.57 -15.30 3.15
C HIS A 133 -4.11 -15.29 4.61
N LEU A 134 -3.73 -14.13 5.13
CA LEU A 134 -3.40 -13.96 6.55
C LEU A 134 -4.62 -14.18 7.45
N GLU A 135 -5.79 -13.64 7.06
CA GLU A 135 -7.06 -13.85 7.76
C GLU A 135 -7.43 -15.34 7.81
N ILE A 136 -7.34 -16.02 6.66
CA ILE A 136 -7.56 -17.48 6.56
C ILE A 136 -6.57 -18.22 7.46
N GLY A 137 -5.28 -17.89 7.39
CA GLY A 137 -4.24 -18.54 8.18
C GLY A 137 -4.46 -18.37 9.69
N ILE A 138 -4.76 -17.16 10.16
CA ILE A 138 -5.06 -16.90 11.57
C ILE A 138 -6.28 -17.71 12.00
N HIS A 139 -7.36 -17.69 11.20
CA HIS A 139 -8.58 -18.40 11.54
C HIS A 139 -8.36 -19.93 11.63
N LEU A 140 -7.65 -20.51 10.66
CA LEU A 140 -7.36 -21.95 10.63
C LEU A 140 -6.46 -22.41 11.78
N VAL A 141 -5.49 -21.59 12.20
CA VAL A 141 -4.52 -21.96 13.25
C VAL A 141 -5.05 -21.69 14.65
N THR A 142 -5.76 -20.57 14.84
CA THR A 142 -6.15 -20.10 16.19
C THR A 142 -7.63 -20.36 16.51
N GLY A 143 -8.47 -20.56 15.49
CA GLY A 143 -9.93 -20.58 15.64
C GLY A 143 -10.54 -19.20 15.97
N GLU A 144 -9.73 -18.15 16.12
CA GLU A 144 -10.21 -16.80 16.42
C GLU A 144 -10.71 -16.08 15.16
N HIS A 145 -11.79 -15.32 15.29
CA HIS A 145 -12.27 -14.38 14.25
C HIS A 145 -11.68 -12.97 14.45
N ARG A 146 -10.39 -12.87 14.80
CA ARG A 146 -9.70 -11.59 14.91
C ARG A 146 -9.05 -11.21 13.58
N PHE A 147 -9.30 -9.99 13.14
CA PHE A 147 -8.68 -9.45 11.92
C PHE A 147 -7.37 -8.74 12.29
N ALA A 148 -6.23 -9.23 11.80
CA ALA A 148 -4.92 -8.64 12.06
C ALA A 148 -4.82 -7.17 11.63
N LEU A 149 -5.61 -6.77 10.64
CA LEU A 149 -5.66 -5.41 10.10
C LEU A 149 -6.87 -4.61 10.60
N GLY A 150 -7.54 -5.08 11.66
CA GLY A 150 -8.66 -4.43 12.33
C GLY A 150 -10.02 -4.62 11.65
N GLN A 151 -10.07 -4.99 10.37
CA GLN A 151 -11.29 -5.26 9.61
C GLN A 151 -11.07 -6.35 8.56
N PRO A 152 -12.13 -7.01 8.06
CA PRO A 152 -12.01 -8.03 7.01
C PRO A 152 -11.48 -7.46 5.70
N SER A 153 -10.64 -8.22 5.00
CA SER A 153 -10.12 -7.92 3.67
C SER A 153 -11.23 -7.67 2.64
N SER A 154 -12.32 -8.44 2.74
CA SER A 154 -13.51 -8.26 1.90
C SER A 154 -14.22 -6.92 2.12
N ALA A 155 -14.23 -6.40 3.35
CA ALA A 155 -14.79 -5.09 3.67
C ALA A 155 -13.91 -3.96 3.12
N MET A 156 -12.58 -4.09 3.26
CA MET A 156 -11.61 -3.16 2.66
C MET A 156 -11.75 -3.10 1.15
N ALA A 157 -11.78 -4.27 0.49
CA ALA A 157 -11.95 -4.41 -0.95
C ALA A 157 -13.25 -3.77 -1.44
N ARG A 158 -14.37 -4.03 -0.74
CA ARG A 158 -15.68 -3.47 -1.10
C ARG A 158 -15.70 -1.95 -1.00
N LYS A 159 -15.19 -1.40 0.10
CA LYS A 159 -15.13 0.05 0.28
C LYS A 159 -14.21 0.69 -0.75
N PHE A 160 -13.03 0.11 -1.00
CA PHE A 160 -12.12 0.61 -2.02
C PHE A 160 -12.76 0.60 -3.42
N ALA A 161 -13.45 -0.47 -3.80
CA ALA A 161 -14.16 -0.53 -5.07
C ALA A 161 -15.29 0.50 -5.17
N ALA A 162 -16.04 0.73 -4.08
CA ALA A 162 -17.07 1.77 -4.03
C ALA A 162 -16.47 3.18 -4.15
N ASP A 163 -15.36 3.45 -3.46
CA ASP A 163 -14.64 4.73 -3.52
C ASP A 163 -14.12 5.01 -4.94
N LEU A 164 -13.62 3.99 -5.65
CA LEU A 164 -13.19 4.11 -7.05
C LEU A 164 -14.36 4.36 -8.01
N ARG A 165 -15.52 3.75 -7.79
CA ARG A 165 -16.73 3.95 -8.62
C ARG A 165 -17.39 5.31 -8.41
N ALA A 166 -17.36 5.80 -7.18
CA ALA A 166 -17.86 7.13 -6.86
C ALA A 166 -17.06 8.24 -7.57
N ARG A 167 -15.83 7.92 -8.01
CA ARG A 167 -14.98 8.80 -8.79
C ARG A 167 -15.25 8.66 -10.28
N GLN A 168 -15.25 9.80 -10.98
CA GLN A 168 -15.46 9.86 -12.43
C GLN A 168 -14.14 10.05 -13.22
N ASP A 169 -13.00 9.84 -12.57
CA ASP A 169 -11.68 10.02 -13.19
C ASP A 169 -11.19 8.78 -13.96
N ASN A 170 -10.31 9.02 -14.94
CA ASN A 170 -9.79 7.97 -15.82
C ASN A 170 -8.90 6.98 -15.07
N THR A 171 -8.15 7.45 -14.08
CA THR A 171 -7.25 6.61 -13.29
C THR A 171 -8.03 5.58 -12.48
N SER A 172 -9.11 5.97 -11.80
CA SER A 172 -9.97 5.08 -11.02
C SER A 172 -10.62 4.00 -11.89
N ARG A 173 -11.12 4.39 -13.07
CA ARG A 173 -11.65 3.44 -14.08
C ARG A 173 -10.58 2.45 -14.54
N ALA A 174 -9.37 2.94 -14.81
CA ALA A 174 -8.26 2.11 -15.26
C ALA A 174 -7.78 1.13 -14.17
N ILE A 175 -7.84 1.53 -12.89
CA ILE A 175 -7.57 0.65 -11.75
C ILE A 175 -8.67 -0.42 -11.65
N LEU A 176 -9.94 -0.04 -11.64
CA LEU A 176 -11.09 -0.96 -11.58
C LEU A 176 -11.01 -2.02 -12.70
N GLN A 177 -10.81 -1.60 -13.94
CA GLN A 177 -10.71 -2.49 -15.09
C GLN A 177 -9.57 -3.50 -14.96
N ARG A 178 -8.37 -3.05 -14.57
CA ARG A 178 -7.22 -3.94 -14.39
C ARG A 178 -7.45 -4.94 -13.26
N MET A 179 -8.02 -4.50 -12.13
CA MET A 179 -8.34 -5.39 -11.01
C MET A 179 -9.41 -6.43 -11.40
N ALA A 180 -10.44 -6.02 -12.15
CA ALA A 180 -11.47 -6.92 -12.66
C ALA A 180 -10.93 -7.94 -13.67
N SER A 181 -9.97 -7.55 -14.52
CA SER A 181 -9.34 -8.46 -15.49
C SER A 181 -8.42 -9.51 -14.85
N SER A 182 -7.98 -9.30 -13.61
CA SER A 182 -7.13 -10.25 -12.91
C SER A 182 -7.97 -11.37 -12.30
N GLN A 183 -8.05 -12.52 -12.99
CA GLN A 183 -8.89 -13.64 -12.59
C GLN A 183 -8.60 -14.14 -11.16
N SER A 184 -7.31 -14.22 -10.78
CA SER A 184 -6.90 -14.66 -9.43
C SER A 184 -7.33 -13.68 -8.35
N PHE A 185 -7.29 -12.38 -8.64
CA PHE A 185 -7.75 -11.36 -7.71
C PHE A 185 -9.29 -11.31 -7.65
N ALA A 186 -9.95 -11.30 -8.80
CA ALA A 186 -11.41 -11.23 -8.92
C ALA A 186 -12.13 -12.43 -8.30
N ALA A 187 -11.53 -13.63 -8.35
CA ALA A 187 -12.04 -14.81 -7.66
C ALA A 187 -12.10 -14.63 -6.13
N ASN A 188 -11.11 -13.94 -5.56
CA ASN A 188 -11.04 -13.65 -4.13
C ASN A 188 -11.88 -12.42 -3.73
N PHE A 189 -12.04 -11.46 -4.65
CA PHE A 189 -12.79 -10.23 -4.43
C PHE A 189 -13.80 -9.95 -5.57
N PRO A 190 -14.94 -10.66 -5.60
CA PRO A 190 -15.92 -10.53 -6.68
C PRO A 190 -16.55 -9.14 -6.84
N VAL A 191 -16.39 -8.27 -5.84
CA VAL A 191 -16.86 -6.88 -5.88
C VAL A 191 -16.24 -6.05 -7.01
N PHE A 192 -15.14 -6.50 -7.60
CA PHE A 192 -14.53 -5.84 -8.78
C PHE A 192 -15.11 -6.33 -10.10
N MET A 193 -15.83 -7.46 -10.13
CA MET A 193 -16.47 -7.99 -11.35
C MET A 193 -17.82 -7.36 -11.66
N THR A 194 -18.43 -6.68 -10.70
CA THR A 194 -19.85 -6.29 -10.74
C THR A 194 -20.18 -5.22 -11.79
N GLU A 195 -19.19 -4.69 -12.54
CA GLU A 195 -19.38 -3.59 -13.50
C GLU A 195 -18.44 -3.70 -14.72
N LEU A 196 -18.53 -4.81 -15.46
CA LEU A 196 -18.16 -4.83 -16.89
C LEU A 196 -19.41 -4.85 -17.80
N GLY A 197 -20.58 -4.49 -17.26
CA GLY A 197 -21.86 -4.39 -17.97
C GLY A 197 -22.41 -2.98 -17.91
#